data_AF-A0A091WAY2-F1
#
_entry.id   AF-A0A091WAY2-F1
#
_cell.length_a   1.000
_cell.length_b   1.000
_cell.length_c   1.000
_cell.angle_alpha   90.00
_cell.angle_beta   90.00
_cell.angle_gamma   90.00
#
_symmetry.space_group_name_H-M   'P 1'
#
loop_
_entity.id
_entity.type
_entity.pdbx_description
1 polymer ?
#
loop_
_entity_poly.entity_id
_entity_poly.type
_entity_poly.pdbx_seq_one_letter_code
_entity_poly.pdbx_strand_id
1 'polypeptide(L)' 'NCTGIEDFEACLGNTDKFCPTNISCQCKNEKPFCRCDYFRVDWKEYWYMGPKCNHLWNTLDFILVTTLPAVALVIV' A
#
# COMPACT_ATOMS: atom_id res chain seq x y z
N ASN A 1 -10.78 -8.70 13.17
CA ASN A 1 -11.85 -7.91 13.81
C ASN A 1 -11.21 -6.64 14.34
N CYS A 2 -11.80 -5.48 14.05
CA CYS A 2 -11.26 -4.16 14.40
C CYS A 2 -12.20 -3.35 15.31
N THR A 3 -13.29 -3.96 15.80
CA THR A 3 -14.22 -3.30 16.72
C THR A 3 -13.54 -3.00 18.05
N GLY A 4 -13.49 -1.72 18.43
CA GLY A 4 -12.85 -1.28 19.68
C GLY A 4 -11.32 -1.34 19.70
N ILE A 5 -10.67 -1.48 18.54
CA ILE A 5 -9.21 -1.40 18.39
C ILE A 5 -8.83 0.02 18.00
N GLU A 6 -7.77 0.56 18.59
CA GLU A 6 -7.26 1.89 18.22
C GLU A 6 -6.73 1.93 16.79
N ASP A 7 -6.71 3.12 16.21
CA ASP A 7 -6.15 3.31 14.86
C ASP A 7 -4.67 2.95 14.84
N PHE A 8 -4.26 2.25 13.79
CA PHE A 8 -2.92 1.69 13.54
C PHE A 8 -2.50 0.53 14.45
N GLU A 9 -3.36 0.03 15.33
CA GLU A 9 -3.11 -1.19 16.08
C GLU A 9 -3.37 -2.46 15.26
N ALA A 10 -2.82 -3.58 15.74
CA ALA A 10 -2.94 -4.87 15.09
C ALA A 10 -4.39 -5.39 15.11
N CYS A 11 -4.83 -5.97 14.00
CA CYS A 11 -6.12 -6.62 13.91
C CYS A 11 -6.23 -7.83 14.87
N LEU A 12 -7.39 -8.00 15.53
CA LEU A 12 -7.65 -9.19 16.33
C LEU A 12 -8.19 -10.35 15.48
N GLY A 13 -7.65 -11.55 15.66
CA GLY A 13 -8.09 -12.79 15.00
C GLY A 13 -7.25 -13.17 13.77
N ASN A 14 -7.70 -14.18 13.02
CA ASN A 14 -6.98 -14.67 11.84
C ASN A 14 -7.17 -13.71 10.64
N THR A 15 -6.06 -13.12 10.17
CA THR A 15 -6.02 -12.16 9.06
C THR A 15 -5.45 -12.74 7.77
N ASP A 16 -5.07 -14.03 7.74
CA ASP A 16 -4.42 -14.70 6.61
C ASP A 16 -5.29 -14.72 5.34
N LYS A 17 -6.62 -14.57 5.49
CA LYS A 17 -7.55 -14.48 4.37
C LYS A 17 -7.61 -13.08 3.74
N PHE A 18 -7.18 -12.05 4.48
CA PHE A 18 -7.27 -10.65 4.08
C PHE A 18 -5.91 -10.12 3.64
N CYS A 19 -4.91 -10.23 4.52
CA CYS A 19 -3.52 -9.90 4.21
C CYS A 19 -2.73 -11.17 3.86
N PRO A 20 -1.82 -11.11 2.88
CA PRO A 20 -0.88 -12.19 2.59
C PRO A 20 -0.07 -12.57 3.84
N THR A 21 0.40 -13.82 3.87
CA THR A 21 1.32 -14.30 4.90
C THR A 21 2.56 -13.39 4.91
N ASN A 22 2.96 -12.92 6.10
CA ASN A 22 4.05 -11.96 6.34
C ASN A 22 3.70 -10.46 6.18
N ILE A 23 2.43 -10.10 5.98
CA ILE A 23 1.99 -8.69 5.97
C ILE A 23 1.16 -8.39 7.22
N SER A 24 1.57 -7.35 7.95
CA SER A 24 0.87 -6.95 9.17
C SER A 24 -0.51 -6.35 8.85
N CYS A 25 -1.56 -6.86 9.51
CA CYS A 25 -2.90 -6.27 9.46
C CYS A 25 -3.03 -5.22 10.55
N GLN A 26 -3.49 -4.03 10.18
CA GLN A 26 -3.77 -2.93 11.10
C GLN A 26 -5.22 -2.45 10.95
N CYS A 27 -5.74 -1.77 11.98
CA CYS A 27 -7.08 -1.22 11.99
C CYS A 27 -7.06 0.30 11.76
N LYS A 28 -8.01 0.82 11.00
CA LYS A 28 -8.25 2.27 10.88
C LYS A 28 -9.75 2.52 10.74
N ASN A 29 -10.32 3.39 11.57
CA ASN A 29 -11.76 3.64 11.63
C ASN A 29 -12.56 2.32 11.74
N GLU A 30 -12.12 1.43 12.64
CA GLU A 30 -12.71 0.09 12.84
C GLU A 30 -12.71 -0.81 11.58
N LYS A 31 -11.96 -0.45 10.54
CA LYS A 31 -11.80 -1.25 9.32
C LYS A 31 -10.39 -1.85 9.24
N PRO A 32 -10.27 -3.15 8.91
CA PRO A 32 -8.96 -3.77 8.70
C PRO A 32 -8.33 -3.27 7.40
N PHE A 33 -7.04 -2.99 7.42
CA PHE A 33 -6.21 -2.72 6.25
C PHE A 33 -4.86 -3.42 6.38
N CYS A 34 -4.25 -3.77 5.25
CA CYS A 34 -2.90 -4.35 5.25
C CYS A 34 -1.87 -3.22 5.25
N ARG A 35 -0.97 -3.21 6.22
CA ARG A 35 0.15 -2.28 6.22
C ARG A 35 1.23 -2.84 5.31
N CYS A 36 1.39 -2.19 4.17
CA CYS A 36 2.37 -2.55 3.17
C CYS A 36 3.77 -2.07 3.55
N ASP A 37 4.77 -2.87 3.23
CA ASP A 37 6.16 -2.52 3.52
C ASP A 37 6.66 -1.40 2.61
N TYR A 38 7.50 -0.56 3.22
CA TYR A 38 8.30 0.46 2.55
C TYR A 38 9.77 0.12 2.78
N PHE A 39 10.55 0.17 1.72
CA PHE A 39 11.99 -0.03 1.81
C PHE A 39 12.73 0.87 0.83
N ARG A 40 13.99 1.14 1.14
CA ARG A 40 14.85 1.97 0.32
C ARG A 40 16.07 1.16 -0.11
N VAL A 41 16.35 1.19 -1.40
CA VAL A 41 17.58 0.64 -1.99
C VAL A 41 18.32 1.78 -2.64
N ASP A 42 19.47 2.13 -2.09
CA ASP A 42 20.27 3.31 -2.48
C ASP A 42 19.46 4.62 -2.42
N TRP A 43 19.19 5.22 -3.59
CA TRP A 43 18.42 6.44 -3.76
C TRP A 43 16.97 6.19 -4.17
N LYS A 44 16.59 4.92 -4.41
CA LYS A 44 15.25 4.54 -4.86
C LYS A 44 14.40 4.10 -3.68
N GLU A 45 13.25 4.73 -3.57
CA GLU A 45 12.22 4.38 -2.60
C GLU A 45 11.23 3.43 -3.25
N TYR A 46 10.92 2.34 -2.55
CA TYR A 46 9.98 1.33 -2.98
C TYR A 46 8.90 1.18 -1.91
N TRP A 47 7.65 1.07 -2.37
CA TRP A 47 6.53 0.78 -1.49
C TRP A 47 5.56 -0.15 -2.19
N TYR A 48 4.97 -1.04 -1.41
CA TYR A 48 3.86 -1.85 -1.89
C TYR A 48 2.54 -1.10 -1.73
N MET A 49 1.67 -1.25 -2.72
CA MET A 49 0.39 -0.55 -2.82
C MET A 49 -0.71 -1.55 -3.19
N GLY A 50 -1.96 -1.14 -2.95
CA GLY A 50 -3.15 -1.96 -3.17
C GLY A 50 -3.66 -2.66 -1.90
N PRO A 51 -4.87 -3.23 -1.95
CA PRO A 51 -5.54 -3.81 -0.78
C PRO A 51 -4.80 -5.01 -0.17
N LYS A 52 -3.92 -5.65 -0.94
CA LYS A 52 -3.10 -6.80 -0.52
C LYS A 52 -1.60 -6.56 -0.72
N CYS A 53 -1.17 -5.31 -0.86
CA CYS A 53 0.24 -4.96 -1.05
C CYS A 53 0.89 -5.70 -2.24
N ASN A 54 0.14 -5.91 -3.32
CA ASN A 54 0.52 -6.71 -4.48
C ASN A 54 1.12 -5.86 -5.61
N HIS A 55 1.04 -4.54 -5.53
CA HIS A 55 1.62 -3.64 -6.51
C HIS A 55 2.89 -3.00 -5.95
N LEU A 56 4.05 -3.34 -6.50
CA LEU A 56 5.29 -2.64 -6.18
C LEU A 56 5.32 -1.31 -6.95
N TRP A 57 5.53 -0.22 -6.22
CA TRP A 57 5.69 1.11 -6.79
C TRP A 57 7.01 1.71 -6.34
N ASN A 58 7.55 2.57 -7.17
CA ASN A 58 8.63 3.47 -6.81
C ASN A 58 8.36 4.89 -7.33
N THR A 59 9.24 5.83 -6.99
CA THR A 59 9.10 7.24 -7.39
C THR A 59 9.03 7.43 -8.91
N LEU A 60 9.76 6.61 -9.68
CA LEU A 60 9.73 6.67 -11.15
C LEU A 60 8.37 6.21 -11.70
N ASP A 61 7.78 5.16 -11.15
CA ASP A 61 6.45 4.69 -11.57
C ASP A 61 5.39 5.78 -11.35
N PHE A 62 5.47 6.49 -10.23
CA PHE A 62 4.57 7.61 -9.94
C PHE A 62 4.76 8.78 -10.92
N ILE A 63 6.02 9.16 -11.19
CA ILE A 63 6.33 10.20 -12.19
C ILE A 63 5.81 9.78 -13.56
N LEU A 64 6.00 8.53 -13.96
CA LEU A 64 5.55 8.03 -15.25
C LEU A 64 4.03 8.13 -15.38
N VAL A 65 3.28 7.63 -14.40
CA VAL A 65 1.80 7.65 -14.42
C VAL A 65 1.24 9.07 -14.44
N THR A 66 1.88 10.00 -13.73
CA THR A 66 1.43 11.41 -13.67
C THR A 66 1.81 12.21 -14.92
N THR A 67 2.93 11.89 -15.58
CA THR A 67 3.43 12.64 -16.74
C THR A 67 2.87 12.13 -18.07
N LEU A 68 2.60 10.83 -18.19
CA LEU A 68 2.10 10.21 -19.43
C LEU A 68 0.86 10.89 -20.02
N PRO A 69 -0.19 11.22 -19.24
CA PRO A 69 -1.38 11.90 -19.78
C PRO A 69 -1.06 13.30 -20.32
N ALA A 70 -0.18 14.05 -19.64
CA ALA A 70 0.22 15.38 -20.07
C ALA A 70 1.04 15.32 -21.38
N VAL A 71 1.96 14.37 -21.49
CA VAL A 71 2.73 14.15 -22.73
C VAL A 71 1.81 13.77 -23.88
N ALA A 72 0.84 12.89 -23.65
CA ALA A 72 -0.14 12.52 -24.68
C ALA A 72 -0.94 13.72 -25.18
N LEU A 73 -1.37 14.63 -24.28
CA LEU A 73 -2.09 15.86 -24.65
C LEU A 73 -1.24 16.84 -25.46
N VAL A 74 0.08 16.85 -25.31
CA VAL A 74 0.98 17.73 -26.07
C VAL A 74 1.21 17.24 -27.50
N ILE A 75 1.06 15.94 -27.74
CA ILE A 75 1.35 15.31 -29.05
C ILE A 75 0.13 15.36 -30.00
N VAL A 76 -1.07 15.60 -29.46
CA VAL A 76 -2.33 15.69 -30.22
C VAL A 76 -2.65 17.11 -30.62
#